data_AF-A0A967K0J1-F1
#
_entry.id   AF-A0A967K0J1-F1
#
_cell.length_a   1.000
_cell.length_b   1.000
_cell.length_c   1.000
_cell.angle_alpha   90.00
_cell.angle_beta   90.00
_cell.angle_gamma   90.00
#
_symmetry.space_group_name_H-M   'P 1'
#
loop_
_entity.id
_entity.type
_entity.pdbx_description
1 polymer ?
#
loop_
_entity_poly.entity_id
_entity_poly.type
_entity_poly.pdbx_seq_one_letter_code
_entity_poly.pdbx_strand_id
1 'polypeptide(L)'
;MNRILKIHLLLLLLFTAASPTRAVIKDDSQSILRKTAAEIRRETLLAPNGPAGRPLPLVSHWNMGSHGKGWTPQYQVELLNQGHHILPWFGWPRGNPDSKEDSAKRFYDYYDTLITICHELSLPISFRGTQWEAMLVRREYRNLPEDTCPAVITPTGEVLPRISPFGPIDPWRDPAKEFVDTPAMKKIQQMYPNPPLVLFVSNNEAPDLRWHQVHQSKRYLDKYGKGRTDEFKRKVVAEGWMKRYTVMFHAMREALIGDTWKKNVRFVGYGAFGPSHFGRWSEWKEYSLITDQWTSPNWHIWDGGSPSYYTHNWCPNRDHWVWSTQVQSMNWIFQLEEAFSVNPDFWWEVSLWDGNGGGWTPDKGYIPELLPKSKACQYLKDNQTYTPDRFEGWAQFGIWLLRPRVIREFRASTVPLEPWRPFFNRLLAIVDRVYEHKTLEDFWRRGRLVSNTAHSHPYQSNIPKKYSEQNRWFALDTNLDPPRPWTLKTNIPVFSIAFVTGKEPKRRWLLYAHSPLENRNSVKISIPRFGVVTIDTPREGTFYTIDEQTRKITHVLSPKQSRLKSSN
;
A
#
# COMPACT_ATOMS: atom_id res chain seq x y z
N MET A 1 24.31 79.76 -48.40
CA MET A 1 24.69 78.93 -49.56
C MET A 1 23.75 77.74 -49.64
N ASN A 2 23.05 77.66 -50.78
CA ASN A 2 22.25 76.60 -51.41
C ASN A 2 21.93 75.30 -50.64
N ARG A 3 20.68 74.84 -50.47
CA ARG A 3 19.56 74.46 -51.39
C ARG A 3 19.52 72.94 -51.69
N ILE A 4 18.29 72.39 -51.60
CA ILE A 4 17.71 71.20 -52.28
C ILE A 4 17.66 69.89 -51.44
N LEU A 5 16.60 69.06 -51.32
CA LEU A 5 15.10 69.12 -51.32
C LEU A 5 14.57 67.68 -51.63
N LYS A 6 13.53 67.20 -50.89
CA LYS A 6 12.50 66.16 -51.25
C LYS A 6 12.92 64.65 -51.26
N ILE A 7 12.13 63.59 -50.96
CA ILE A 7 10.71 63.32 -50.59
C ILE A 7 10.50 61.80 -50.24
N HIS A 8 9.46 61.49 -49.43
CA HIS A 8 8.62 60.25 -49.32
C HIS A 8 9.03 58.97 -48.50
N LEU A 9 8.35 58.81 -47.34
CA LEU A 9 7.18 57.93 -47.00
C LEU A 9 7.16 56.39 -47.27
N LEU A 10 6.69 55.66 -46.22
CA LEU A 10 6.24 54.24 -46.07
C LEU A 10 7.38 53.18 -45.98
N LEU A 11 7.44 52.24 -45.03
CA LEU A 11 6.38 51.37 -44.47
C LEU A 11 6.91 50.58 -43.24
N LEU A 12 5.97 50.08 -42.42
CA LEU A 12 6.06 49.06 -41.35
C LEU A 12 6.25 49.51 -39.87
N LEU A 13 5.08 49.72 -39.25
CA LEU A 13 4.75 49.28 -37.90
C LEU A 13 5.15 47.82 -37.64
N LEU A 14 5.67 47.54 -36.44
CA LEU A 14 5.36 46.30 -35.72
C LEU A 14 5.44 46.54 -34.20
N PHE A 15 4.29 46.35 -33.57
CA PHE A 15 4.04 46.29 -32.14
C PHE A 15 4.97 45.28 -31.44
N THR A 16 5.53 45.66 -30.29
CA THR A 16 5.81 44.70 -29.20
C THR A 16 5.31 45.28 -27.88
N ALA A 17 4.03 45.05 -27.60
CA ALA A 17 3.52 45.10 -26.25
C ALA A 17 4.18 43.97 -25.45
N ALA A 18 4.94 44.32 -24.41
CA ALA A 18 5.38 43.36 -23.41
C ALA A 18 4.16 42.79 -22.69
N SER A 19 3.86 41.50 -22.90
CA SER A 19 2.83 40.78 -22.15
C SER A 19 3.32 40.49 -20.72
N PRO A 20 2.57 40.84 -19.66
CA PRO A 20 2.96 40.58 -18.27
C PRO A 20 2.65 39.16 -17.79
N THR A 21 2.36 38.20 -18.68
CA THR A 21 1.77 36.89 -18.30
C THR A 21 2.76 35.73 -18.11
N ARG A 22 4.07 35.93 -18.25
CA ARG A 22 5.05 34.82 -18.20
C ARG A 22 5.79 34.63 -16.88
N ALA A 23 5.73 35.60 -15.96
CA ALA A 23 6.47 35.54 -14.69
C ALA A 23 5.67 34.94 -13.52
N VAL A 24 4.33 35.03 -13.52
CA VAL A 24 3.48 34.59 -12.40
C VAL A 24 3.34 33.06 -12.33
N ILE A 25 3.41 32.35 -13.45
CA ILE A 25 3.15 30.89 -13.51
C ILE A 25 4.30 30.05 -12.94
N LYS A 26 5.55 30.54 -12.95
CA LYS A 26 6.70 29.80 -12.39
C LYS A 26 6.75 29.84 -10.86
N ASP A 27 6.23 30.91 -10.25
CA ASP A 27 6.27 31.10 -8.80
C ASP A 27 5.23 30.19 -8.10
N ASP A 28 4.01 30.11 -8.66
CA ASP A 28 2.92 29.30 -8.11
C ASP A 28 3.23 27.79 -8.11
N SER A 29 3.79 27.26 -9.20
CA SER A 29 4.13 25.84 -9.29
C SER A 29 5.25 25.45 -8.31
N GLN A 30 6.27 26.29 -8.14
CA GLN A 30 7.32 26.05 -7.15
C GLN A 30 6.79 26.17 -5.71
N SER A 31 5.87 27.10 -5.47
CA SER A 31 5.17 27.25 -4.19
C SER A 31 4.36 26.00 -3.83
N ILE A 32 3.56 25.47 -4.77
CA ILE A 32 2.79 24.22 -4.60
C ILE A 32 3.72 23.06 -4.29
N LEU A 33 4.76 22.85 -5.12
CA LEU A 33 5.72 21.77 -4.93
C LEU A 33 6.37 21.80 -3.54
N ARG A 34 6.84 22.98 -3.10
CA ARG A 34 7.48 23.13 -1.78
C ARG A 34 6.51 22.85 -0.64
N LYS A 35 5.26 23.33 -0.75
CA LYS A 35 4.21 23.07 0.23
C LYS A 35 3.91 21.57 0.33
N THR A 36 3.58 20.94 -0.80
CA THR A 36 3.28 19.51 -0.87
C THR A 36 4.44 18.67 -0.36
N ALA A 37 5.69 19.03 -0.69
CA ALA A 37 6.86 18.33 -0.18
C ALA A 37 7.03 18.45 1.34
N ALA A 38 6.74 19.62 1.91
CA ALA A 38 6.75 19.80 3.36
C ALA A 38 5.66 18.96 4.05
N GLU A 39 4.47 18.87 3.45
CA GLU A 39 3.37 18.02 3.92
C GLU A 39 3.74 16.53 3.85
N ILE A 40 4.29 16.06 2.72
CA ILE A 40 4.79 14.68 2.57
C ILE A 40 5.85 14.35 3.63
N ARG A 41 6.87 15.22 3.79
CA ARG A 41 7.92 15.01 4.80
C ARG A 41 7.34 14.96 6.20
N ARG A 42 6.43 15.88 6.54
CA ARG A 42 5.80 15.90 7.87
C ARG A 42 5.06 14.60 8.14
N GLU A 43 4.16 14.19 7.24
CA GLU A 43 3.27 13.05 7.49
C GLU A 43 4.02 11.72 7.48
N THR A 44 5.10 11.57 6.72
CA THR A 44 5.94 10.36 6.79
C THR A 44 6.70 10.19 8.10
N LEU A 45 7.02 11.29 8.78
CA LEU A 45 7.80 11.29 10.03
C LEU A 45 6.94 11.29 11.31
N LEU A 46 5.62 11.53 11.20
CA LEU A 46 4.73 11.47 12.35
C LEU A 46 4.61 10.05 12.91
N ALA A 47 4.59 9.90 14.23
CA ALA A 47 4.28 8.63 14.88
C ALA A 47 2.85 8.16 14.51
N PRO A 48 2.60 6.85 14.28
CA PRO A 48 1.29 6.33 13.88
C PRO A 48 0.12 6.72 14.80
N ASN A 49 0.35 6.76 16.12
CA ASN A 49 -0.65 7.12 17.13
C ASN A 49 -0.18 8.30 18.02
N GLY A 50 0.53 9.27 17.44
CA GLY A 50 1.06 10.43 18.16
C GLY A 50 0.02 11.51 18.50
N PRO A 51 0.42 12.59 19.22
CA PRO A 51 -0.49 13.69 19.61
C PRO A 51 -1.17 14.44 18.44
N ALA A 52 -0.52 14.45 17.28
CA ALA A 52 -1.07 14.99 16.04
C ALA A 52 -2.23 14.13 15.47
N GLY A 53 -2.46 12.94 16.03
CA GLY A 53 -3.34 11.91 15.48
C GLY A 53 -2.64 11.12 14.38
N ARG A 54 -3.42 10.33 13.64
CA ARG A 54 -2.89 9.49 12.56
C ARG A 54 -2.25 10.33 11.44
N PRO A 55 -1.09 9.92 10.90
CA PRO A 55 -0.51 10.53 9.71
C PRO A 55 -1.47 10.44 8.52
N LEU A 56 -1.52 11.48 7.69
CA LEU A 56 -2.32 11.49 6.46
C LEU A 56 -1.74 10.51 5.42
N PRO A 57 -2.58 9.96 4.53
CA PRO A 57 -2.17 8.92 3.59
C PRO A 57 -1.36 9.51 2.43
N LEU A 58 -0.50 8.71 1.83
CA LEU A 58 0.21 9.04 0.57
C LEU A 58 -0.08 7.95 -0.47
N VAL A 59 0.10 8.29 -1.75
CA VAL A 59 0.09 7.31 -2.85
C VAL A 59 1.52 6.88 -3.20
N SER A 60 1.70 5.60 -3.49
CA SER A 60 2.94 5.07 -4.09
C SER A 60 2.62 3.94 -5.06
N HIS A 61 3.64 3.34 -5.67
CA HIS A 61 3.43 2.35 -6.72
C HIS A 61 4.48 1.21 -6.71
N TRP A 62 4.11 0.04 -7.25
CA TRP A 62 5.01 -1.12 -7.42
C TRP A 62 5.70 -1.19 -8.80
N ASN A 63 5.08 -0.61 -9.84
CA ASN A 63 5.73 -0.37 -11.13
C ASN A 63 6.61 0.87 -11.02
N MET A 64 7.90 0.66 -11.27
CA MET A 64 8.93 1.69 -11.11
C MET A 64 9.25 2.40 -12.42
N GLY A 65 8.49 2.12 -13.49
CA GLY A 65 8.69 2.73 -14.80
C GLY A 65 9.99 2.35 -15.49
N SER A 66 10.71 1.33 -15.02
CA SER A 66 12.02 0.91 -15.55
C SER A 66 11.98 0.43 -17.01
N HIS A 67 10.79 0.22 -17.58
CA HIS A 67 10.59 -0.13 -18.98
C HIS A 67 10.08 1.05 -19.84
N GLY A 68 10.07 2.28 -19.31
CA GLY A 68 9.73 3.50 -20.06
C GLY A 68 8.25 3.65 -20.43
N LYS A 69 7.33 2.90 -19.80
CA LYS A 69 5.90 2.89 -20.16
C LYS A 69 5.02 3.82 -19.32
N GLY A 70 5.54 4.98 -18.93
CA GLY A 70 4.79 6.05 -18.27
C GLY A 70 4.80 6.06 -16.74
N TRP A 71 5.13 4.97 -16.04
CA TRP A 71 5.28 4.96 -14.57
C TRP A 71 6.65 5.47 -14.06
N THR A 72 7.29 6.34 -14.84
CA THR A 72 8.70 6.71 -14.69
C THR A 72 8.91 7.70 -13.54
N PRO A 73 10.16 7.89 -13.09
CA PRO A 73 10.51 9.01 -12.21
C PRO A 73 10.06 10.38 -12.76
N GLN A 74 10.08 10.60 -14.08
CA GLN A 74 9.58 11.83 -14.69
C GLN A 74 8.07 12.04 -14.46
N TYR A 75 7.26 10.99 -14.58
CA TYR A 75 5.84 11.09 -14.26
C TYR A 75 5.60 11.44 -12.77
N GLN A 76 6.43 10.93 -11.87
CA GLN A 76 6.36 11.30 -10.45
C GLN A 76 6.67 12.79 -10.22
N VAL A 77 7.60 13.37 -11.00
CA VAL A 77 7.87 14.82 -10.97
C VAL A 77 6.63 15.61 -11.40
N GLU A 78 5.94 15.18 -12.45
CA GLU A 78 4.67 15.80 -12.88
C GLU A 78 3.65 15.77 -11.74
N LEU A 79 3.49 14.64 -11.06
CA LEU A 79 2.57 14.50 -9.94
C LEU A 79 2.89 15.45 -8.78
N LEU A 80 4.17 15.54 -8.40
CA LEU A 80 4.62 16.45 -7.34
C LEU A 80 4.38 17.92 -7.72
N ASN A 81 4.64 18.30 -8.97
CA ASN A 81 4.38 19.66 -9.48
C ASN A 81 2.88 20.00 -9.50
N GLN A 82 2.02 19.00 -9.67
CA GLN A 82 0.56 19.14 -9.58
C GLN A 82 0.05 19.18 -8.12
N GLY A 83 0.93 19.00 -7.13
CA GLY A 83 0.60 19.03 -5.71
C GLY A 83 0.02 17.73 -5.18
N HIS A 84 0.20 16.60 -5.90
CA HIS A 84 -0.24 15.29 -5.44
C HIS A 84 0.64 14.76 -4.30
N HIS A 85 0.00 14.16 -3.29
CA HIS A 85 0.69 13.62 -2.12
C HIS A 85 1.20 12.19 -2.36
N ILE A 86 2.33 12.09 -3.07
CA ILE A 86 2.99 10.81 -3.34
C ILE A 86 4.19 10.56 -2.42
N LEU A 87 4.47 9.30 -2.12
CA LEU A 87 5.77 8.84 -1.62
C LEU A 87 6.62 8.40 -2.82
N PRO A 88 7.67 9.16 -3.22
CA PRO A 88 8.53 8.81 -4.34
C PRO A 88 9.01 7.35 -4.30
N TRP A 89 8.97 6.69 -5.46
CA TRP A 89 9.23 5.26 -5.61
C TRP A 89 10.22 5.00 -6.74
N PHE A 90 11.27 4.22 -6.44
CA PHE A 90 12.39 3.95 -7.34
C PHE A 90 12.70 2.47 -7.48
N GLY A 91 13.07 2.05 -8.69
CA GLY A 91 13.69 0.75 -8.90
C GLY A 91 14.92 0.58 -8.00
N TRP A 92 15.22 -0.65 -7.60
CA TRP A 92 16.41 -0.92 -6.80
C TRP A 92 17.68 -0.50 -7.56
N PRO A 93 18.60 0.29 -6.97
CA PRO A 93 19.88 0.65 -7.59
C PRO A 93 20.71 -0.61 -7.84
N ARG A 94 21.17 -0.82 -9.08
CA ARG A 94 21.90 -2.03 -9.48
C ARG A 94 23.10 -1.73 -10.36
N GLY A 95 24.09 -2.61 -10.29
CA GLY A 95 25.28 -2.58 -11.13
C GLY A 95 26.29 -1.52 -10.71
N ASN A 96 27.19 -1.20 -11.64
CA ASN A 96 28.19 -0.15 -11.45
C ASN A 96 27.96 0.99 -12.47
N PRO A 97 27.46 2.16 -12.04
CA PRO A 97 27.22 3.29 -12.95
C PRO A 97 28.52 3.79 -13.57
N ASP A 98 29.66 3.65 -12.89
CA ASP A 98 30.96 4.15 -13.35
C ASP A 98 31.72 3.12 -14.21
N SER A 99 31.12 1.98 -14.53
CA SER A 99 31.79 0.92 -15.30
C SER A 99 32.02 1.28 -16.77
N LYS A 100 31.03 1.93 -17.42
CA LYS A 100 31.01 2.33 -18.84
C LYS A 100 30.04 3.50 -19.03
N GLU A 101 30.23 4.30 -20.07
CA GLU A 101 29.41 5.48 -20.37
C GLU A 101 27.90 5.16 -20.47
N ASP A 102 27.51 4.09 -21.18
CA ASP A 102 26.11 3.66 -21.27
C ASP A 102 25.49 3.31 -19.92
N SER A 103 26.28 2.74 -19.00
CA SER A 103 25.83 2.41 -17.65
C SER A 103 25.59 3.67 -16.84
N ALA A 104 26.50 4.65 -16.95
CA ALA A 104 26.34 5.96 -16.33
C ALA A 104 25.08 6.64 -16.89
N LYS A 105 24.96 6.72 -18.22
CA LYS A 105 23.82 7.35 -18.89
C LYS A 105 22.49 6.77 -18.43
N ARG A 106 22.31 5.43 -18.48
CA ARG A 106 21.07 4.78 -18.02
C ARG A 106 20.76 5.05 -16.55
N PHE A 107 21.80 5.11 -15.71
CA PHE A 107 21.63 5.38 -14.28
C PHE A 107 21.16 6.81 -14.05
N TYR A 108 21.84 7.82 -14.62
CA TYR A 108 21.46 9.23 -14.44
C TYR A 108 20.14 9.56 -15.14
N ASP A 109 19.88 9.05 -16.35
CA ASP A 109 18.59 9.24 -17.04
C ASP A 109 17.39 8.79 -16.17
N TYR A 110 17.58 7.76 -15.33
CA TYR A 110 16.56 7.24 -14.45
C TYR A 110 16.47 7.98 -13.10
N TYR A 111 17.60 8.15 -12.41
CA TYR A 111 17.59 8.64 -11.02
C TYR A 111 17.71 10.15 -10.88
N ASP A 112 18.46 10.82 -11.76
CA ASP A 112 19.03 12.16 -11.51
C ASP A 112 17.98 13.21 -11.17
N THR A 113 16.97 13.37 -12.03
CA THR A 113 15.96 14.43 -11.85
C THR A 113 15.16 14.28 -10.55
N LEU A 114 14.57 13.10 -10.31
CA LEU A 114 13.71 12.92 -9.15
C LEU A 114 14.51 12.83 -7.85
N ILE A 115 15.71 12.23 -7.85
CA ILE A 115 16.57 12.21 -6.66
C ILE A 115 17.03 13.62 -6.31
N THR A 116 17.37 14.46 -7.29
CA THR A 116 17.74 15.87 -7.05
C THR A 116 16.59 16.63 -6.41
N ILE A 117 15.37 16.50 -6.93
CA ILE A 117 14.17 17.11 -6.32
C ILE A 117 13.96 16.57 -4.89
N CYS A 118 14.12 15.27 -4.68
CA CYS A 118 13.99 14.68 -3.35
C CYS A 118 15.04 15.23 -2.38
N HIS A 119 16.28 15.44 -2.85
CA HIS A 119 17.35 16.02 -2.05
C HIS A 119 17.04 17.48 -1.68
N GLU A 120 16.76 18.33 -2.67
CA GLU A 120 16.47 19.75 -2.49
C GLU A 120 15.27 20.00 -1.56
N LEU A 121 14.25 19.15 -1.65
CA LEU A 121 13.03 19.27 -0.86
C LEU A 121 13.01 18.38 0.37
N SER A 122 14.08 17.65 0.65
CA SER A 122 14.16 16.67 1.74
C SER A 122 12.93 15.74 1.77
N LEU A 123 12.62 15.10 0.65
CA LEU A 123 11.52 14.15 0.54
C LEU A 123 11.94 12.75 1.03
N PRO A 124 11.03 12.00 1.67
CA PRO A 124 11.21 10.57 1.89
C PRO A 124 11.24 9.82 0.55
N ILE A 125 11.93 8.68 0.49
CA ILE A 125 12.02 7.86 -0.72
C ILE A 125 11.78 6.38 -0.43
N SER A 126 11.30 5.64 -1.42
CA SER A 126 11.14 4.19 -1.33
C SER A 126 11.81 3.48 -2.51
N PHE A 127 12.49 2.37 -2.22
CA PHE A 127 13.08 1.48 -3.22
C PHE A 127 12.35 0.16 -3.23
N ARG A 128 11.85 -0.23 -4.40
CA ARG A 128 11.21 -1.54 -4.57
C ARG A 128 12.27 -2.59 -4.86
N GLY A 129 12.50 -3.45 -3.87
CA GLY A 129 13.38 -4.60 -3.93
C GLY A 129 12.72 -5.85 -4.52
N THR A 130 13.47 -6.95 -4.48
CA THR A 130 12.98 -8.30 -4.78
C THR A 130 12.76 -9.07 -3.48
N GLN A 131 12.70 -10.41 -3.52
CA GLN A 131 12.79 -11.24 -2.33
C GLN A 131 14.29 -11.45 -2.03
N TRP A 132 14.88 -10.62 -1.15
CA TRP A 132 16.34 -10.61 -0.94
C TRP A 132 16.87 -11.97 -0.50
N GLU A 133 16.17 -12.60 0.43
CA GLU A 133 16.49 -13.89 1.00
C GLU A 133 16.43 -15.04 -0.03
N ALA A 134 15.75 -14.88 -1.17
CA ALA A 134 15.69 -15.91 -2.22
C ALA A 134 17.04 -16.23 -2.85
N MET A 135 18.05 -15.34 -2.73
CA MET A 135 19.40 -15.66 -3.17
C MET A 135 19.98 -16.85 -2.40
N LEU A 136 19.58 -17.06 -1.15
CA LEU A 136 20.09 -18.09 -0.25
C LEU A 136 19.67 -19.52 -0.66
N VAL A 137 18.84 -19.68 -1.69
CA VAL A 137 18.47 -21.00 -2.24
C VAL A 137 18.94 -21.21 -3.67
N ARG A 138 19.77 -20.29 -4.18
CA ARG A 138 20.48 -20.50 -5.45
C ARG A 138 21.47 -21.66 -5.33
N ARG A 139 21.98 -22.13 -6.47
CA ARG A 139 22.78 -23.35 -6.57
C ARG A 139 24.04 -23.27 -5.70
N GLU A 140 24.70 -22.12 -5.68
CA GLU A 140 25.89 -21.84 -4.89
C GLU A 140 25.68 -22.05 -3.39
N TYR A 141 24.53 -21.66 -2.84
CA TYR A 141 24.19 -21.87 -1.44
C TYR A 141 23.76 -23.29 -1.13
N ARG A 142 23.05 -23.93 -2.07
CA ARG A 142 22.59 -25.32 -1.90
C ARG A 142 23.70 -26.35 -2.00
N ASN A 143 24.82 -25.99 -2.63
CA ASN A 143 26.02 -26.83 -2.74
C ASN A 143 26.98 -26.66 -1.54
N LEU A 144 26.68 -25.77 -0.60
CA LEU A 144 27.47 -25.63 0.63
C LEU A 144 27.34 -26.87 1.52
N PRO A 145 28.34 -27.15 2.37
CA PRO A 145 28.25 -28.16 3.42
C PRO A 145 26.99 -28.00 4.31
N GLU A 146 26.54 -29.09 4.93
CA GLU A 146 25.27 -29.15 5.70
C GLU A 146 25.20 -28.09 6.82
N ASP A 147 26.32 -27.79 7.48
CA ASP A 147 26.39 -26.82 8.57
C ASP A 147 26.30 -25.35 8.12
N THR A 148 26.58 -25.08 6.85
CA THR A 148 26.62 -23.72 6.25
C THR A 148 25.53 -23.49 5.19
N CYS A 149 24.87 -24.54 4.71
CA CYS A 149 23.77 -24.45 3.74
C CYS A 149 22.48 -23.87 4.36
N PRO A 150 22.01 -22.67 3.98
CA PRO A 150 20.80 -22.04 4.57
C PRO A 150 19.48 -22.68 4.10
N ALA A 151 19.51 -23.54 3.08
CA ALA A 151 18.34 -24.20 2.53
C ALA A 151 17.81 -25.35 3.42
N VAL A 152 16.63 -25.85 3.11
CA VAL A 152 16.05 -27.02 3.78
C VAL A 152 16.79 -28.28 3.34
N ILE A 153 17.33 -29.00 4.32
CA ILE A 153 17.92 -30.34 4.13
C ILE A 153 16.94 -31.37 4.66
N THR A 154 16.59 -32.36 3.84
CA THR A 154 15.68 -33.45 4.19
C THR A 154 16.37 -34.51 5.06
N PRO A 155 15.63 -35.37 5.76
CA PRO A 155 16.22 -36.45 6.54
C PRO A 155 17.06 -37.44 5.71
N THR A 156 16.86 -37.50 4.39
CA THR A 156 17.65 -38.31 3.46
C THR A 156 18.88 -37.58 2.91
N GLY A 157 19.10 -36.32 3.31
CA GLY A 157 20.23 -35.50 2.85
C GLY A 157 19.96 -34.66 1.60
N GLU A 158 18.75 -34.68 1.05
CA GLU A 158 18.39 -33.87 -0.13
C GLU A 158 18.29 -32.38 0.24
N VAL A 159 18.80 -31.49 -0.61
CA VAL A 159 18.72 -30.03 -0.42
C VAL A 159 17.64 -29.41 -1.30
N LEU A 160 16.54 -29.00 -0.67
CA LEU A 160 15.39 -28.40 -1.36
C LEU A 160 15.64 -26.91 -1.69
N PRO A 161 15.08 -26.37 -2.79
CA PRO A 161 15.16 -24.94 -3.14
C PRO A 161 14.21 -24.08 -2.29
N ARG A 162 14.31 -24.20 -0.97
CA ARG A 162 13.49 -23.51 0.03
C ARG A 162 14.36 -23.10 1.20
N ILE A 163 14.14 -21.90 1.73
CA ILE A 163 14.90 -21.38 2.86
C ILE A 163 14.45 -22.08 4.15
N SER A 164 15.39 -22.37 5.05
CA SER A 164 15.09 -23.04 6.32
C SER A 164 15.09 -22.08 7.52
N PRO A 165 14.01 -22.04 8.34
CA PRO A 165 14.01 -21.37 9.65
C PRO A 165 14.82 -22.13 10.70
N PHE A 166 15.50 -23.21 10.31
CA PHE A 166 16.40 -24.00 11.15
C PHE A 166 17.82 -24.09 10.57
N GLY A 167 18.09 -23.45 9.42
CA GLY A 167 19.43 -23.40 8.81
C GLY A 167 20.40 -22.45 9.51
N PRO A 168 21.67 -22.42 9.15
CA PRO A 168 22.65 -21.49 9.71
C PRO A 168 22.23 -20.02 9.56
N ILE A 169 22.70 -19.19 10.48
CA ILE A 169 22.37 -17.76 10.54
C ILE A 169 23.35 -16.95 9.67
N ASP A 170 24.63 -17.30 9.63
CA ASP A 170 25.67 -16.48 8.99
C ASP A 170 25.40 -16.13 7.52
N PRO A 171 24.89 -17.05 6.66
CA PRO A 171 24.57 -16.72 5.27
C PRO A 171 23.52 -15.61 5.11
N TRP A 172 22.71 -15.34 6.15
CA TRP A 172 21.70 -14.27 6.10
C TRP A 172 22.32 -12.86 6.11
N ARG A 173 23.63 -12.73 6.29
CA ARG A 173 24.35 -11.46 6.10
C ARG A 173 24.59 -11.14 4.63
N ASP A 174 24.69 -12.14 3.78
CA ASP A 174 25.09 -12.01 2.37
C ASP A 174 24.19 -11.12 1.50
N PRO A 175 22.86 -11.04 1.73
CA PRO A 175 22.01 -10.07 1.02
C PRO A 175 22.49 -8.62 1.13
N ALA A 176 23.21 -8.27 2.20
CA ALA A 176 23.83 -6.95 2.32
C ALA A 176 24.84 -6.69 1.19
N LYS A 177 25.68 -7.68 0.88
CA LYS A 177 26.69 -7.58 -0.18
C LYS A 177 26.06 -7.51 -1.57
N GLU A 178 25.08 -8.38 -1.85
CA GLU A 178 24.43 -8.47 -3.16
C GLU A 178 23.56 -7.25 -3.47
N PHE A 179 22.82 -6.74 -2.48
CA PHE A 179 21.78 -5.74 -2.72
C PHE A 179 22.13 -4.34 -2.22
N VAL A 180 22.96 -4.18 -1.19
CA VAL A 180 23.22 -2.87 -0.57
C VAL A 180 24.65 -2.38 -0.81
N ASP A 181 25.66 -3.23 -0.62
CA ASP A 181 27.07 -2.90 -0.87
C ASP A 181 27.41 -2.91 -2.36
N THR A 182 26.67 -2.12 -3.14
CA THR A 182 26.84 -2.01 -4.59
C THR A 182 27.29 -0.60 -4.96
N PRO A 183 28.07 -0.42 -6.05
CA PRO A 183 28.46 0.92 -6.50
C PRO A 183 27.25 1.81 -6.81
N ALA A 184 26.19 1.27 -7.41
CA ALA A 184 24.95 2.00 -7.66
C ALA A 184 24.28 2.51 -6.38
N MET A 185 24.17 1.69 -5.32
CA MET A 185 23.59 2.12 -4.05
C MET A 185 24.45 3.17 -3.35
N LYS A 186 25.78 3.04 -3.40
CA LYS A 186 26.72 4.06 -2.91
C LYS A 186 26.55 5.37 -3.68
N LYS A 187 26.36 5.30 -5.00
CA LYS A 187 26.13 6.47 -5.84
C LYS A 187 24.84 7.21 -5.49
N ILE A 188 23.75 6.49 -5.24
CA ILE A 188 22.50 7.09 -4.76
C ILE A 188 22.68 7.80 -3.41
N GLN A 189 23.42 7.20 -2.48
CA GLN A 189 23.74 7.83 -1.20
C GLN A 189 24.54 9.12 -1.37
N GLN A 190 25.43 9.21 -2.36
CA GLN A 190 26.15 10.44 -2.69
C GLN A 190 25.22 11.52 -3.27
N MET A 191 24.29 11.14 -4.15
CA MET A 191 23.33 12.07 -4.75
C MET A 191 22.29 12.59 -3.74
N TYR A 192 21.99 11.79 -2.71
CA TYR A 192 21.09 12.18 -1.64
C TYR A 192 21.63 11.73 -0.27
N PRO A 193 22.53 12.50 0.35
CA PRO A 193 23.24 12.08 1.57
C PRO A 193 22.36 12.07 2.82
N ASN A 194 21.32 12.91 2.88
CA ASN A 194 20.54 13.14 4.09
C ASN A 194 19.02 12.93 3.92
N PRO A 195 18.55 11.74 3.49
CA PRO A 195 17.13 11.49 3.38
C PRO A 195 16.47 11.44 4.76
N PRO A 196 15.28 12.03 4.95
CA PRO A 196 14.57 11.97 6.23
C PRO A 196 14.04 10.56 6.52
N LEU A 197 13.80 9.76 5.47
CA LEU A 197 13.31 8.38 5.55
C LEU A 197 13.63 7.67 4.24
N VAL A 198 14.09 6.41 4.34
CA VAL A 198 14.27 5.51 3.20
C VAL A 198 13.52 4.22 3.47
N LEU A 199 12.59 3.85 2.59
CA LEU A 199 11.93 2.55 2.67
C LEU A 199 12.58 1.56 1.72
N PHE A 200 13.06 0.45 2.26
CA PHE A 200 13.42 -0.72 1.48
C PHE A 200 12.23 -1.67 1.48
N VAL A 201 11.51 -1.70 0.36
CA VAL A 201 10.27 -2.46 0.20
C VAL A 201 10.58 -3.80 -0.45
N SER A 202 10.52 -4.88 0.32
CA SER A 202 10.75 -6.25 -0.15
C SER A 202 9.49 -6.84 -0.77
N ASN A 203 9.66 -7.60 -1.86
CA ASN A 203 8.58 -8.41 -2.40
C ASN A 203 8.30 -9.65 -1.51
N ASN A 204 9.21 -10.05 -0.61
CA ASN A 204 8.98 -11.01 0.49
C ASN A 204 8.14 -12.26 0.11
N GLU A 205 8.54 -12.93 -0.96
CA GLU A 205 7.86 -14.11 -1.52
C GLU A 205 8.86 -15.26 -1.78
N ALA A 206 10.01 -15.26 -1.09
CA ALA A 206 10.97 -16.33 -1.27
C ALA A 206 10.35 -17.68 -0.85
N PRO A 207 10.66 -18.77 -1.57
CA PRO A 207 10.25 -20.09 -1.14
C PRO A 207 10.84 -20.43 0.23
N ASP A 208 9.98 -20.66 1.22
CA ASP A 208 10.36 -20.90 2.61
C ASP A 208 9.81 -22.25 3.09
N LEU A 209 10.31 -22.80 4.20
CA LEU A 209 9.71 -23.96 4.86
C LEU A 209 8.47 -23.55 5.67
N ARG A 210 7.30 -24.08 5.33
CA ARG A 210 6.06 -23.83 6.08
C ARG A 210 6.02 -24.65 7.37
N TRP A 211 5.31 -24.15 8.39
CA TRP A 211 5.25 -24.78 9.71
C TRP A 211 4.65 -26.19 9.70
N HIS A 212 3.67 -26.46 8.83
CA HIS A 212 3.06 -27.79 8.72
C HIS A 212 3.97 -28.79 7.95
N GLN A 213 5.04 -28.30 7.33
CA GLN A 213 6.01 -29.08 6.56
C GLN A 213 7.34 -29.27 7.30
N VAL A 214 7.45 -28.87 8.56
CA VAL A 214 8.72 -28.93 9.32
C VAL A 214 9.32 -30.33 9.43
N HIS A 215 8.51 -31.38 9.29
CA HIS A 215 8.98 -32.77 9.23
C HIS A 215 9.85 -33.07 8.00
N GLN A 216 9.81 -32.22 6.97
CA GLN A 216 10.73 -32.28 5.82
C GLN A 216 12.13 -31.77 6.16
N SER A 217 12.35 -31.18 7.35
CA SER A 217 13.66 -30.66 7.75
C SER A 217 14.36 -31.61 8.71
N LYS A 218 15.52 -32.13 8.30
CA LYS A 218 16.45 -32.89 9.16
C LYS A 218 16.75 -32.12 10.44
N ARG A 219 17.15 -30.85 10.31
CA ARG A 219 17.48 -29.97 11.45
C ARG A 219 16.33 -29.78 12.44
N TYR A 220 15.08 -29.73 11.97
CA TYR A 220 13.92 -29.71 12.85
C TYR A 220 13.78 -31.03 13.61
N LEU A 221 13.86 -32.16 12.91
CA LEU A 221 13.72 -33.48 13.51
C LEU A 221 14.83 -33.79 14.51
N ASP A 222 16.08 -33.45 14.19
CA ASP A 222 17.21 -33.65 15.08
C ASP A 222 17.06 -32.83 16.37
N LYS A 223 16.61 -31.58 16.23
CA LYS A 223 16.49 -30.66 17.37
C LYS A 223 15.25 -30.91 18.24
N TYR A 224 14.11 -31.21 17.62
CA TYR A 224 12.82 -31.23 18.30
C TYR A 224 12.12 -32.59 18.24
N GLY A 225 12.52 -33.53 17.40
CA GLY A 225 11.85 -34.81 17.22
C GLY A 225 10.49 -34.71 16.50
N LYS A 226 9.80 -35.86 16.41
CA LYS A 226 8.46 -35.99 15.81
C LYS A 226 7.35 -35.66 16.83
N GLY A 227 6.09 -35.59 16.36
CA GLY A 227 4.90 -35.57 17.23
C GLY A 227 4.63 -34.25 17.98
N ARG A 228 5.32 -33.16 17.65
CA ARG A 228 5.08 -31.86 18.28
C ARG A 228 3.72 -31.27 17.88
N THR A 229 3.10 -30.55 18.80
CA THR A 229 1.85 -29.80 18.56
C THR A 229 2.03 -28.74 17.48
N ASP A 230 0.97 -28.38 16.78
CA ASP A 230 1.03 -27.35 15.73
C ASP A 230 1.35 -25.95 16.26
N GLU A 231 0.90 -25.64 17.48
CA GLU A 231 1.28 -24.39 18.14
C GLU A 231 2.79 -24.31 18.37
N PHE A 232 3.39 -25.38 18.92
CA PHE A 232 4.84 -25.48 19.05
C PHE A 232 5.56 -25.30 17.70
N LYS A 233 5.09 -25.96 16.62
CA LYS A 233 5.67 -25.83 15.27
C LYS A 233 5.62 -24.39 14.78
N ARG A 234 4.47 -23.72 14.88
CA ARG A 234 4.31 -22.31 14.48
C ARG A 234 5.25 -21.40 15.26
N LYS A 235 5.35 -21.62 16.57
CA LYS A 235 6.24 -20.85 17.45
C LYS A 235 7.71 -20.97 17.03
N VAL A 236 8.25 -22.19 16.93
CA VAL A 236 9.69 -22.35 16.63
C VAL A 236 10.06 -21.94 15.20
N VAL A 237 9.11 -22.03 14.26
CA VAL A 237 9.29 -21.48 12.90
C VAL A 237 9.34 -19.94 12.93
N ALA A 238 8.39 -19.31 13.62
CA ALA A 238 8.36 -17.86 13.78
C ALA A 238 9.65 -17.33 14.44
N GLU A 239 10.08 -17.90 15.55
CA GLU A 239 11.34 -17.55 16.23
C GLU A 239 12.57 -17.78 15.33
N GLY A 240 12.52 -18.81 14.48
CA GLY A 240 13.52 -19.06 13.46
C GLY A 240 13.63 -17.89 12.46
N TRP A 241 12.50 -17.38 11.97
CA TRP A 241 12.49 -16.22 11.08
C TRP A 241 12.94 -14.95 11.78
N MET A 242 12.50 -14.70 13.01
CA MET A 242 12.93 -13.54 13.82
C MET A 242 14.46 -13.43 13.89
N LYS A 243 15.16 -14.53 14.19
CA LYS A 243 16.63 -14.52 14.29
C LYS A 243 17.30 -14.18 12.96
N ARG A 244 16.82 -14.76 11.87
CA ARG A 244 17.45 -14.68 10.54
C ARG A 244 17.25 -13.34 9.87
N TYR A 245 16.03 -12.85 9.85
CA TYR A 245 15.73 -11.52 9.30
C TYR A 245 16.37 -10.39 10.12
N THR A 246 16.47 -10.53 11.46
CA THR A 246 17.19 -9.55 12.30
C THR A 246 18.65 -9.41 11.84
N VAL A 247 19.34 -10.53 11.60
CA VAL A 247 20.73 -10.52 11.11
C VAL A 247 20.83 -9.93 9.70
N MET A 248 19.90 -10.28 8.81
CA MET A 248 19.87 -9.74 7.45
C MET A 248 19.68 -8.23 7.43
N PHE A 249 18.68 -7.71 8.15
CA PHE A 249 18.41 -6.28 8.21
C PHE A 249 19.52 -5.50 8.90
N HIS A 250 20.13 -6.07 9.94
CA HIS A 250 21.32 -5.47 10.54
C HIS A 250 22.48 -5.39 9.52
N ALA A 251 22.81 -6.49 8.83
CA ALA A 251 23.87 -6.50 7.84
C ALA A 251 23.61 -5.52 6.68
N MET A 252 22.37 -5.51 6.16
CA MET A 252 21.96 -4.59 5.10
C MET A 252 22.06 -3.13 5.55
N ARG A 253 21.70 -2.82 6.79
CA ARG A 253 21.85 -1.47 7.36
C ARG A 253 23.33 -1.09 7.46
N GLU A 254 24.18 -1.98 7.96
CA GLU A 254 25.62 -1.69 8.11
C GLU A 254 26.38 -1.53 6.80
N ALA A 255 25.88 -2.13 5.71
CA ALA A 255 26.44 -1.96 4.37
C ALA A 255 26.18 -0.57 3.74
N LEU A 256 25.28 0.23 4.31
CA LEU A 256 25.09 1.62 3.89
C LEU A 256 26.31 2.46 4.33
N ILE A 257 26.70 3.43 3.51
CA ILE A 257 27.90 4.25 3.76
C ILE A 257 27.61 5.51 4.58
N GLY A 258 26.38 6.02 4.56
CA GLY A 258 26.00 7.24 5.29
C GLY A 258 25.26 6.95 6.59
N ASP A 259 25.68 7.56 7.70
CA ASP A 259 25.02 7.39 9.01
C ASP A 259 23.55 7.82 9.00
N THR A 260 23.21 8.87 8.25
CA THR A 260 21.82 9.30 8.06
C THR A 260 20.98 8.20 7.40
N TRP A 261 21.53 7.51 6.40
CA TRP A 261 20.87 6.38 5.75
C TRP A 261 20.72 5.19 6.70
N LYS A 262 21.77 4.83 7.44
CA LYS A 262 21.73 3.76 8.45
C LYS A 262 20.61 3.99 9.46
N LYS A 263 20.49 5.22 9.95
CA LYS A 263 19.47 5.62 10.93
C LYS A 263 18.05 5.63 10.37
N ASN A 264 17.88 6.13 9.15
CA ASN A 264 16.57 6.46 8.59
C ASN A 264 16.02 5.37 7.64
N VAL A 265 16.72 4.26 7.44
CA VAL A 265 16.21 3.14 6.65
C VAL A 265 15.19 2.30 7.44
N ARG A 266 14.09 1.93 6.78
CA ARG A 266 13.07 0.99 7.28
C ARG A 266 12.86 -0.14 6.29
N PHE A 267 12.78 -1.37 6.79
CA PHE A 267 12.50 -2.57 6.00
C PHE A 267 11.00 -2.88 6.02
N VAL A 268 10.36 -2.81 4.86
CA VAL A 268 8.91 -3.04 4.70
C VAL A 268 8.67 -4.29 3.86
N GLY A 269 7.92 -5.25 4.41
CA GLY A 269 7.64 -6.51 3.71
C GLY A 269 6.28 -6.54 3.05
N TYR A 270 6.22 -6.88 1.75
CA TYR A 270 4.98 -7.29 1.12
C TYR A 270 4.40 -8.52 1.83
N GLY A 271 3.10 -8.47 2.17
CA GLY A 271 2.45 -9.55 2.91
C GLY A 271 2.98 -9.78 4.33
N ALA A 272 3.92 -8.96 4.83
CA ALA A 272 4.45 -9.03 6.19
C ALA A 272 3.49 -8.43 7.22
N PHE A 273 2.21 -8.80 7.13
CA PHE A 273 1.15 -8.45 8.06
C PHE A 273 0.01 -9.46 7.88
N GLY A 274 -0.70 -9.80 8.95
CA GLY A 274 -1.83 -10.72 8.88
C GLY A 274 -1.83 -11.75 10.00
N PRO A 275 -2.58 -12.85 9.87
CA PRO A 275 -3.06 -13.42 8.61
C PRO A 275 -4.27 -12.72 7.99
N SER A 276 -4.29 -12.63 6.66
CA SER A 276 -5.42 -12.10 5.88
C SER A 276 -6.68 -12.96 5.97
N HIS A 277 -6.53 -14.26 6.16
CA HIS A 277 -7.60 -15.25 6.14
C HIS A 277 -8.21 -15.55 7.52
N PHE A 278 -7.90 -14.76 8.53
CA PHE A 278 -8.33 -14.98 9.92
C PHE A 278 -9.82 -15.32 10.02
N GLY A 279 -10.13 -16.55 10.44
CA GLY A 279 -11.50 -17.01 10.66
C GLY A 279 -12.28 -17.46 9.44
N ARG A 280 -11.72 -17.40 8.22
CA ARG A 280 -12.52 -17.51 6.98
C ARG A 280 -13.00 -18.93 6.67
N TRP A 281 -12.23 -19.96 7.02
CA TRP A 281 -12.58 -21.39 6.89
C TRP A 281 -11.74 -22.24 7.88
N SER A 282 -12.08 -23.48 8.16
CA SER A 282 -11.46 -24.28 9.24
C SER A 282 -9.92 -24.34 9.20
N GLU A 283 -9.32 -24.48 8.02
CA GLU A 283 -7.88 -24.66 7.82
C GLU A 283 -7.12 -23.34 7.69
N TRP A 284 -7.74 -22.18 7.96
CA TRP A 284 -7.09 -20.88 7.80
C TRP A 284 -5.76 -20.80 8.57
N LYS A 285 -5.62 -21.48 9.71
CA LYS A 285 -4.39 -21.47 10.51
C LYS A 285 -3.18 -22.10 9.81
N GLU A 286 -3.37 -22.96 8.81
CA GLU A 286 -2.30 -23.56 8.01
C GLU A 286 -1.44 -22.53 7.27
N TYR A 287 -2.03 -21.39 6.96
CA TYR A 287 -1.41 -20.28 6.24
C TYR A 287 -0.94 -19.16 7.17
N SER A 288 -0.86 -19.43 8.48
CA SER A 288 -0.47 -18.44 9.51
C SER A 288 0.56 -19.00 10.48
N LEU A 289 1.27 -18.09 11.16
CA LEU A 289 2.17 -18.41 12.27
C LEU A 289 1.57 -17.99 13.63
N ILE A 290 0.23 -17.96 13.72
CA ILE A 290 -0.49 -17.57 14.94
C ILE A 290 -0.17 -18.50 16.11
N THR A 291 -0.01 -17.92 17.29
CA THR A 291 0.14 -18.60 18.57
C THR A 291 -0.65 -17.84 19.64
N ASP A 292 -0.67 -18.32 20.87
CA ASP A 292 -1.24 -17.54 21.97
C ASP A 292 -0.41 -16.26 22.28
N GLN A 293 0.85 -16.22 21.84
CA GLN A 293 1.72 -15.05 22.02
C GLN A 293 1.43 -13.94 21.03
N TRP A 294 1.17 -14.28 19.76
CA TRP A 294 0.95 -13.30 18.70
C TRP A 294 -0.04 -13.76 17.62
N THR A 295 -0.73 -12.81 17.00
CA THR A 295 -1.46 -13.08 15.73
C THR A 295 -0.51 -13.32 14.56
N SER A 296 0.63 -12.63 14.54
CA SER A 296 1.69 -12.79 13.55
C SER A 296 3.05 -12.40 14.12
N PRO A 297 4.14 -13.04 13.70
CA PRO A 297 5.48 -12.64 14.13
C PRO A 297 6.03 -11.41 13.39
N ASN A 298 5.34 -10.91 12.36
CA ASN A 298 5.91 -9.95 11.43
C ASN A 298 6.33 -8.61 12.07
N TRP A 299 5.64 -8.11 13.09
CA TRP A 299 6.03 -6.88 13.81
C TRP A 299 7.24 -7.06 14.75
N HIS A 300 7.72 -8.29 14.92
CA HIS A 300 9.02 -8.59 15.55
C HIS A 300 10.16 -8.73 14.53
N ILE A 301 9.82 -8.73 13.23
CA ILE A 301 10.74 -9.01 12.14
C ILE A 301 10.98 -7.74 11.32
N TRP A 302 9.89 -7.15 10.83
CA TRP A 302 9.90 -6.05 9.88
C TRP A 302 9.66 -4.72 10.59
N ASP A 303 10.27 -3.66 10.06
CA ASP A 303 9.95 -2.30 10.48
C ASP A 303 8.56 -1.88 10.00
N GLY A 304 8.02 -2.55 8.98
CA GLY A 304 6.69 -2.30 8.43
C GLY A 304 6.13 -3.41 7.56
N GLY A 305 4.84 -3.32 7.26
CA GLY A 305 4.11 -4.29 6.46
C GLY A 305 3.28 -3.63 5.37
N SER A 306 3.14 -4.34 4.24
CA SER A 306 2.30 -3.96 3.10
C SER A 306 1.41 -5.15 2.71
N PRO A 307 0.35 -5.48 3.48
CA PRO A 307 -0.54 -6.58 3.12
C PRO A 307 -1.35 -6.29 1.86
N SER A 308 -1.77 -7.37 1.21
CA SER A 308 -2.51 -7.36 -0.05
C SER A 308 -3.98 -7.03 0.16
N TYR A 309 -4.37 -5.78 -0.07
CA TYR A 309 -5.78 -5.38 -0.20
C TYR A 309 -6.24 -5.62 -1.64
N TYR A 310 -6.43 -6.90 -1.98
CA TYR A 310 -6.52 -7.37 -3.36
C TYR A 310 -7.88 -7.99 -3.70
N THR A 311 -8.35 -7.71 -4.91
CA THR A 311 -9.42 -8.49 -5.55
C THR A 311 -8.83 -9.57 -6.45
N HIS A 312 -8.19 -10.59 -5.85
CA HIS A 312 -7.44 -11.64 -6.54
C HIS A 312 -8.15 -12.28 -7.75
N ASN A 313 -7.50 -12.36 -8.90
CA ASN A 313 -8.01 -13.09 -10.07
C ASN A 313 -7.96 -14.63 -9.94
N TRP A 314 -7.13 -15.17 -9.05
CA TRP A 314 -6.99 -16.63 -8.86
C TRP A 314 -7.98 -17.22 -7.85
N CYS A 315 -8.90 -16.43 -7.29
CA CYS A 315 -9.97 -16.96 -6.45
C CYS A 315 -11.33 -16.31 -6.77
N PRO A 316 -12.44 -16.94 -6.34
CA PRO A 316 -13.78 -16.44 -6.57
C PRO A 316 -14.14 -15.12 -5.88
N ASN A 317 -13.25 -14.47 -5.14
CA ASN A 317 -13.60 -13.25 -4.41
C ASN A 317 -14.20 -12.17 -5.34
N ARG A 318 -15.07 -11.35 -4.76
CA ARG A 318 -15.74 -10.22 -5.42
C ARG A 318 -15.77 -9.06 -4.43
N ASP A 319 -15.61 -7.84 -4.92
CA ASP A 319 -15.72 -6.62 -4.10
C ASP A 319 -17.12 -6.37 -3.51
N HIS A 320 -18.15 -7.07 -4.00
CA HIS A 320 -19.53 -7.00 -3.53
C HIS A 320 -19.97 -8.21 -2.71
N TRP A 321 -19.08 -9.16 -2.38
CA TRP A 321 -19.45 -10.33 -1.58
C TRP A 321 -18.95 -10.23 -0.14
N VAL A 322 -19.49 -11.08 0.73
CA VAL A 322 -18.87 -11.38 2.03
C VAL A 322 -17.43 -11.81 1.85
N TRP A 323 -17.12 -12.65 0.85
CA TRP A 323 -15.74 -12.91 0.44
C TRP A 323 -15.19 -11.79 -0.44
N SER A 324 -15.06 -10.61 0.15
CA SER A 324 -14.37 -9.44 -0.41
C SER A 324 -13.14 -9.11 0.41
N THR A 325 -12.21 -8.34 -0.17
CA THR A 325 -11.11 -7.76 0.61
C THR A 325 -11.60 -6.73 1.65
N GLN A 326 -12.79 -6.11 1.42
CA GLN A 326 -13.40 -5.18 2.36
C GLN A 326 -13.78 -5.87 3.67
N VAL A 327 -14.49 -7.00 3.62
CA VAL A 327 -14.80 -7.81 4.81
C VAL A 327 -13.52 -8.41 5.41
N GLN A 328 -12.64 -8.95 4.56
CA GLN A 328 -11.40 -9.56 5.02
C GLN A 328 -10.56 -8.62 5.89
N SER A 329 -10.36 -7.39 5.42
CA SER A 329 -9.52 -6.38 6.06
C SER A 329 -10.09 -5.83 7.37
N MET A 330 -11.37 -6.04 7.69
CA MET A 330 -11.90 -5.71 9.01
C MET A 330 -11.22 -6.51 10.13
N ASN A 331 -10.69 -7.71 9.83
CA ASN A 331 -9.88 -8.48 10.77
C ASN A 331 -8.48 -7.90 11.00
N TRP A 332 -8.05 -6.89 10.25
CA TRP A 332 -6.73 -6.28 10.41
C TRP A 332 -6.71 -5.22 11.51
N ILE A 333 -7.86 -4.72 11.95
CA ILE A 333 -7.94 -3.61 12.92
C ILE A 333 -7.27 -4.00 14.25
N PHE A 334 -7.71 -5.09 14.86
CA PHE A 334 -7.10 -5.56 16.13
C PHE A 334 -5.66 -6.07 15.94
N GLN A 335 -5.34 -6.63 14.77
CA GLN A 335 -3.97 -7.06 14.45
C GLN A 335 -3.02 -5.86 14.34
N LEU A 336 -3.52 -4.72 13.84
CA LEU A 336 -2.76 -3.48 13.74
C LEU A 336 -2.54 -2.86 15.12
N GLU A 337 -3.52 -2.95 16.01
CA GLU A 337 -3.37 -2.58 17.43
C GLU A 337 -2.29 -3.43 18.10
N GLU A 338 -2.30 -4.75 17.86
CA GLU A 338 -1.25 -5.66 18.34
C GLU A 338 0.13 -5.27 17.77
N ALA A 339 0.24 -5.01 16.47
CA ALA A 339 1.48 -4.57 15.84
C ALA A 339 2.04 -3.29 16.46
N PHE A 340 1.20 -2.26 16.66
CA PHE A 340 1.63 -1.02 17.31
C PHE A 340 1.97 -1.17 18.79
N SER A 341 1.37 -2.15 19.48
CA SER A 341 1.74 -2.43 20.87
C SER A 341 3.15 -3.01 21.01
N VAL A 342 3.62 -3.74 19.99
CA VAL A 342 4.97 -4.32 19.94
C VAL A 342 5.98 -3.34 19.35
N ASN A 343 5.63 -2.71 18.23
CA ASN A 343 6.46 -1.73 17.54
C ASN A 343 5.63 -0.45 17.33
N PRO A 344 5.72 0.54 18.24
CA PRO A 344 4.98 1.80 18.13
C PRO A 344 5.27 2.59 16.85
N ASP A 345 6.42 2.34 16.22
CA ASP A 345 6.87 2.97 14.98
C ASP A 345 6.61 2.12 13.74
N PHE A 346 5.85 1.01 13.86
CA PHE A 346 5.59 0.10 12.74
C PHE A 346 5.04 0.84 11.52
N TRP A 347 5.73 0.72 10.39
CA TRP A 347 5.32 1.36 9.15
C TRP A 347 4.14 0.59 8.53
N TRP A 348 2.96 1.18 8.62
CA TRP A 348 1.73 0.61 8.09
C TRP A 348 1.39 1.20 6.72
N GLU A 349 1.54 0.39 5.67
CA GLU A 349 1.05 0.67 4.33
C GLU A 349 0.20 -0.49 3.81
N VAL A 350 -0.48 -0.33 2.67
CA VAL A 350 -1.22 -1.43 2.03
C VAL A 350 -0.87 -1.50 0.55
N SER A 351 -0.77 -2.72 0.03
CA SER A 351 -0.66 -2.96 -1.39
C SER A 351 -2.07 -3.10 -1.99
N LEU A 352 -2.38 -2.29 -2.99
CA LEU A 352 -3.68 -2.24 -3.66
C LEU A 352 -3.60 -2.89 -5.05
N TRP A 353 -4.45 -3.89 -5.31
CA TRP A 353 -4.57 -4.47 -6.65
C TRP A 353 -6.00 -4.93 -6.93
N ASP A 354 -6.54 -4.49 -8.06
CA ASP A 354 -7.89 -4.82 -8.51
C ASP A 354 -8.00 -6.22 -9.17
N GLY A 355 -6.91 -6.99 -9.21
CA GLY A 355 -6.88 -8.33 -9.81
C GLY A 355 -6.68 -8.37 -11.31
N ASN A 356 -6.38 -7.24 -11.95
CA ASN A 356 -6.19 -7.21 -13.39
C ASN A 356 -4.73 -7.45 -13.76
N GLY A 357 -4.48 -8.51 -14.54
CA GLY A 357 -3.17 -8.93 -15.02
C GLY A 357 -3.24 -9.59 -16.39
N GLY A 358 -2.18 -10.30 -16.79
CA GLY A 358 -2.14 -11.06 -18.04
C GLY A 358 -2.20 -10.22 -19.32
N GLY A 359 -1.87 -8.93 -19.24
CA GLY A 359 -1.94 -8.01 -20.37
C GLY A 359 -3.34 -7.45 -20.66
N TRP A 360 -4.33 -7.71 -19.79
CA TRP A 360 -5.62 -7.02 -19.84
C TRP A 360 -5.45 -5.53 -19.50
N THR A 361 -6.18 -4.68 -20.22
CA THR A 361 -6.27 -3.24 -19.98
C THR A 361 -7.73 -2.80 -20.14
N PRO A 362 -8.17 -1.70 -19.50
CA PRO A 362 -9.57 -1.28 -19.49
C PRO A 362 -10.23 -1.10 -20.87
N ASP A 363 -9.46 -0.71 -21.88
CA ASP A 363 -9.89 -0.52 -23.28
C ASP A 363 -10.19 -1.82 -24.03
N LYS A 364 -9.74 -2.98 -23.52
CA LYS A 364 -9.87 -4.26 -24.23
C LYS A 364 -11.21 -4.97 -24.07
N GLY A 365 -12.04 -4.56 -23.11
CA GLY A 365 -13.30 -5.25 -22.83
C GLY A 365 -13.12 -6.72 -22.41
N TYR A 366 -14.08 -7.58 -22.77
CA TYR A 366 -14.07 -8.99 -22.38
C TYR A 366 -13.22 -9.83 -23.34
N ILE A 367 -12.24 -10.55 -22.80
CA ILE A 367 -11.39 -11.49 -23.55
C ILE A 367 -11.44 -12.85 -22.82
N PRO A 368 -12.08 -13.90 -23.39
CA PRO A 368 -12.24 -15.19 -22.74
C PRO A 368 -10.94 -15.81 -22.21
N GLU A 369 -9.84 -15.67 -22.96
CA GLU A 369 -8.51 -16.21 -22.63
C GLU A 369 -7.90 -15.53 -21.40
N LEU A 370 -8.36 -14.33 -21.06
CA LEU A 370 -7.90 -13.55 -19.91
C LEU A 370 -8.79 -13.74 -18.69
N LEU A 371 -9.88 -14.52 -18.75
CA LEU A 371 -10.75 -14.81 -17.61
C LEU A 371 -10.01 -15.28 -16.33
N PRO A 372 -9.02 -16.20 -16.38
CA PRO A 372 -8.25 -16.59 -15.19
C PRO A 372 -7.21 -15.55 -14.75
N LYS A 373 -6.91 -14.56 -15.60
CA LYS A 373 -5.83 -13.57 -15.40
C LYS A 373 -6.34 -12.14 -15.16
N SER A 374 -7.64 -11.88 -15.32
CA SER A 374 -8.23 -10.56 -15.21
C SER A 374 -9.53 -10.63 -14.43
N LYS A 375 -9.57 -9.96 -13.27
CA LYS A 375 -10.78 -9.83 -12.47
C LYS A 375 -11.87 -9.06 -13.22
N ALA A 376 -11.51 -8.08 -14.04
CA ALA A 376 -12.46 -7.37 -14.91
C ALA A 376 -13.11 -8.31 -15.93
N CYS A 377 -12.38 -9.27 -16.52
CA CYS A 377 -13.00 -10.29 -17.38
C CYS A 377 -13.98 -11.19 -16.61
N GLN A 378 -13.70 -11.50 -15.33
CA GLN A 378 -14.64 -12.23 -14.48
C GLN A 378 -15.90 -11.42 -14.23
N TYR A 379 -15.78 -10.11 -13.95
CA TYR A 379 -16.93 -9.23 -13.80
C TYR A 379 -17.75 -9.12 -15.09
N LEU A 380 -17.10 -8.97 -16.25
CA LEU A 380 -17.78 -8.89 -17.54
C LEU A 380 -18.54 -10.18 -17.88
N LYS A 381 -17.97 -11.35 -17.55
CA LYS A 381 -18.66 -12.64 -17.65
C LYS A 381 -19.91 -12.69 -16.76
N ASP A 382 -19.88 -12.02 -15.61
CA ASP A 382 -21.00 -11.91 -14.67
C ASP A 382 -21.96 -10.76 -15.04
N ASN A 383 -21.88 -10.19 -16.26
CA ASN A 383 -22.64 -9.02 -16.73
C ASN A 383 -22.45 -7.75 -15.87
N GLN A 384 -21.26 -7.58 -15.30
CA GLN A 384 -20.89 -6.43 -14.49
C GLN A 384 -19.78 -5.60 -15.15
N THR A 385 -19.75 -4.30 -14.84
CA THR A 385 -18.66 -3.40 -15.25
C THR A 385 -17.76 -3.05 -14.07
N TYR A 386 -16.46 -2.96 -14.33
CA TYR A 386 -15.47 -2.46 -13.38
C TYR A 386 -14.94 -1.11 -13.85
N THR A 387 -15.59 -0.04 -13.40
CA THR A 387 -15.31 1.35 -13.80
C THR A 387 -14.35 2.01 -12.80
N PRO A 388 -13.72 3.15 -13.17
CA PRO A 388 -12.98 3.97 -12.22
C PRO A 388 -13.80 4.35 -10.98
N ASP A 389 -15.11 4.58 -11.11
CA ASP A 389 -15.99 4.91 -9.99
C ASP A 389 -16.14 3.72 -9.02
N ARG A 390 -16.34 2.50 -9.52
CA ARG A 390 -16.38 1.29 -8.68
C ARG A 390 -15.06 1.05 -7.97
N PHE A 391 -13.94 1.29 -8.66
CA PHE A 391 -12.61 1.25 -8.05
C PHE A 391 -12.45 2.31 -6.96
N GLU A 392 -12.90 3.55 -7.19
CA GLU A 392 -12.86 4.63 -6.20
C GLU A 392 -13.60 4.21 -4.92
N GLY A 393 -14.83 3.72 -5.02
CA GLY A 393 -15.63 3.26 -3.88
C GLY A 393 -14.92 2.17 -3.07
N TRP A 394 -14.42 1.15 -3.76
CA TRP A 394 -13.71 0.03 -3.16
C TRP A 394 -12.38 0.44 -2.48
N ALA A 395 -11.58 1.28 -3.12
CA ALA A 395 -10.29 1.75 -2.60
C ALA A 395 -10.50 2.73 -1.43
N GLN A 396 -11.45 3.66 -1.55
CA GLN A 396 -11.79 4.64 -0.52
C GLN A 396 -12.28 3.94 0.75
N PHE A 397 -13.12 2.90 0.63
CA PHE A 397 -13.54 2.09 1.78
C PHE A 397 -12.34 1.51 2.53
N GLY A 398 -11.41 0.87 1.81
CA GLY A 398 -10.22 0.25 2.40
C GLY A 398 -9.30 1.27 3.07
N ILE A 399 -9.07 2.41 2.42
CA ILE A 399 -8.25 3.51 2.95
C ILE A 399 -8.84 4.06 4.25
N TRP A 400 -10.16 4.28 4.33
CA TRP A 400 -10.77 4.74 5.59
C TRP A 400 -10.81 3.66 6.65
N LEU A 401 -11.16 2.42 6.31
CA LEU A 401 -11.15 1.31 7.27
C LEU A 401 -9.78 1.15 7.93
N LEU A 402 -8.71 1.16 7.14
CA LEU A 402 -7.36 0.78 7.58
C LEU A 402 -6.47 1.97 7.96
N ARG A 403 -6.78 3.17 7.46
CA ARG A 403 -5.98 4.41 7.57
C ARG A 403 -4.46 4.16 7.40
N PRO A 404 -4.04 3.59 6.26
CA PRO A 404 -2.63 3.34 6.00
C PRO A 404 -1.89 4.66 5.76
N ARG A 405 -0.58 4.68 6.07
CA ARG A 405 0.28 5.83 5.75
C ARG A 405 0.55 5.90 4.25
N VAL A 406 0.64 4.76 3.58
CA VAL A 406 0.77 4.68 2.12
C VAL A 406 -0.22 3.68 1.55
N ILE A 407 -0.86 4.05 0.46
CA ILE A 407 -1.50 3.10 -0.44
C ILE A 407 -0.60 2.89 -1.67
N ARG A 408 -0.12 1.66 -1.85
CA ARG A 408 0.82 1.30 -2.90
C ARG A 408 0.10 0.51 -3.99
N GLU A 409 -0.17 1.16 -5.11
CA GLU A 409 -0.88 0.53 -6.22
C GLU A 409 0.04 -0.45 -6.97
N PHE A 410 -0.51 -1.62 -7.31
CA PHE A 410 0.20 -2.64 -8.05
C PHE A 410 -0.21 -2.69 -9.53
N ARG A 411 0.79 -2.46 -10.38
CA ARG A 411 0.87 -2.98 -11.76
C ARG A 411 2.21 -3.68 -11.98
N ALA A 412 2.21 -4.70 -12.85
CA ALA A 412 3.45 -5.34 -13.28
C ALA A 412 4.35 -4.37 -14.06
N SER A 413 5.67 -4.59 -14.05
CA SER A 413 6.67 -3.66 -14.57
C SER A 413 6.51 -3.28 -16.05
N THR A 414 5.83 -4.12 -16.83
CA THR A 414 5.61 -3.95 -18.28
C THR A 414 4.24 -3.36 -18.62
N VAL A 415 3.40 -3.06 -17.63
CA VAL A 415 2.07 -2.48 -17.83
C VAL A 415 2.20 -0.98 -18.10
N PRO A 416 1.59 -0.46 -19.19
CA PRO A 416 1.63 0.98 -19.50
C PRO A 416 0.74 1.81 -18.58
N LEU A 417 1.08 3.08 -18.40
CA LEU A 417 0.30 4.03 -17.60
C LEU A 417 -1.05 4.37 -18.23
N GLU A 418 -1.07 4.77 -19.51
CA GLU A 418 -2.25 5.43 -20.11
C GLU A 418 -3.58 4.68 -19.93
N PRO A 419 -3.69 3.35 -20.19
CA PRO A 419 -4.95 2.66 -19.99
C PRO A 419 -5.42 2.63 -18.53
N TRP A 420 -4.49 2.78 -17.58
CA TRP A 420 -4.74 2.74 -16.14
C TRP A 420 -4.79 4.12 -15.49
N ARG A 421 -4.38 5.18 -16.20
CA ARG A 421 -4.37 6.55 -15.71
C ARG A 421 -5.73 6.97 -15.11
N PRO A 422 -6.90 6.65 -15.70
CA PRO A 422 -8.18 6.99 -15.07
C PRO A 422 -8.37 6.37 -13.69
N PHE A 423 -7.92 5.14 -13.46
CA PHE A 423 -8.01 4.46 -12.16
C PHE A 423 -7.00 5.03 -11.17
N PHE A 424 -5.76 5.27 -11.61
CA PHE A 424 -4.72 5.85 -10.77
C PHE A 424 -5.06 7.28 -10.33
N ASN A 425 -5.65 8.09 -11.21
CA ASN A 425 -6.14 9.42 -10.88
C ASN A 425 -7.24 9.39 -9.81
N ARG A 426 -8.12 8.38 -9.81
CA ARG A 426 -9.09 8.20 -8.70
C ARG A 426 -8.38 7.95 -7.37
N LEU A 427 -7.30 7.17 -7.38
CA LEU A 427 -6.51 6.89 -6.18
C LEU A 427 -5.81 8.15 -5.64
N LEU A 428 -5.25 8.97 -6.52
CA LEU A 428 -4.67 10.28 -6.16
C LEU A 428 -5.73 11.18 -5.53
N ALA A 429 -6.89 11.32 -6.19
CA ALA A 429 -8.00 12.14 -5.69
C ALA A 429 -8.54 11.69 -4.32
N ILE A 430 -8.56 10.38 -4.06
CA ILE A 430 -8.92 9.81 -2.74
C ILE A 430 -7.97 10.29 -1.64
N VAL A 431 -6.67 10.40 -1.93
CA VAL A 431 -5.68 10.84 -0.95
C VAL A 431 -5.74 12.36 -0.78
N ASP A 432 -5.72 13.11 -1.89
CA ASP A 432 -5.65 14.57 -1.84
C ASP A 432 -6.88 15.18 -1.15
N ARG A 433 -8.08 14.58 -1.27
CA ARG A 433 -9.28 15.08 -0.55
C ARG A 433 -9.12 15.09 0.97
N VAL A 434 -8.26 14.23 1.54
CA VAL A 434 -8.00 14.22 2.98
C VAL A 434 -7.20 15.45 3.40
N TYR A 435 -6.28 15.90 2.54
CA TYR A 435 -5.49 17.13 2.75
C TYR A 435 -6.32 18.39 2.47
N GLU A 436 -7.19 18.36 1.47
CA GLU A 436 -7.95 19.52 1.03
C GLU A 436 -9.18 19.82 1.90
N HIS A 437 -9.75 18.81 2.56
CA HIS A 437 -11.00 18.97 3.30
C HIS A 437 -10.80 18.83 4.81
N LYS A 438 -10.89 19.95 5.54
CA LYS A 438 -10.62 20.00 6.98
C LYS A 438 -11.39 18.98 7.82
N THR A 439 -12.67 18.78 7.52
CA THR A 439 -13.47 17.73 8.19
C THR A 439 -12.90 16.33 7.98
N LEU A 440 -12.47 15.98 6.76
CA LEU A 440 -11.88 14.67 6.48
C LEU A 440 -10.53 14.54 7.19
N GLU A 441 -9.70 15.59 7.15
CA GLU A 441 -8.44 15.63 7.89
C GLU A 441 -8.64 15.35 9.39
N ASP A 442 -9.60 16.03 10.02
CA ASP A 442 -9.85 15.92 11.45
C ASP A 442 -10.34 14.51 11.85
N PHE A 443 -11.26 13.94 11.08
CA PHE A 443 -11.73 12.57 11.29
C PHE A 443 -10.67 11.52 10.96
N TRP A 444 -9.84 11.75 9.95
CA TRP A 444 -8.72 10.86 9.65
C TRP A 444 -7.80 10.75 10.86
N ARG A 445 -7.37 11.91 11.38
CA ARG A 445 -6.42 12.04 12.48
C ARG A 445 -6.98 11.51 13.80
N ARG A 446 -8.22 11.87 14.13
CA ARG A 446 -8.78 11.72 15.50
C ARG A 446 -10.04 10.87 15.59
N GLY A 447 -10.64 10.50 14.46
CA GLY A 447 -11.82 9.66 14.43
C GLY A 447 -11.55 8.26 14.98
N ARG A 448 -12.47 7.76 15.79
CA ARG A 448 -12.48 6.36 16.21
C ARG A 448 -13.46 5.58 15.34
N LEU A 449 -13.00 4.50 14.72
CA LEU A 449 -13.84 3.62 13.92
C LEU A 449 -14.95 3.03 14.81
N VAL A 450 -16.18 3.03 14.30
CA VAL A 450 -17.36 2.55 15.02
C VAL A 450 -17.55 1.06 14.70
N SER A 451 -17.42 0.22 15.73
CA SER A 451 -17.72 -1.22 15.63
C SER A 451 -19.22 -1.45 15.54
N ASN A 452 -19.64 -2.32 14.63
CA ASN A 452 -21.00 -2.83 14.59
C ASN A 452 -21.09 -4.10 15.46
N THR A 453 -21.60 -3.94 16.68
CA THR A 453 -21.74 -5.04 17.64
C THR A 453 -23.07 -5.77 17.54
N ALA A 454 -23.97 -5.39 16.61
CA ALA A 454 -25.22 -6.10 16.40
C ALA A 454 -24.99 -7.51 15.85
N HIS A 455 -23.84 -7.73 15.19
CA HIS A 455 -23.49 -8.99 14.56
C HIS A 455 -22.01 -9.33 14.76
N SER A 456 -21.74 -10.63 14.83
CA SER A 456 -20.37 -11.13 14.69
C SER A 456 -19.86 -10.95 13.27
N HIS A 457 -18.54 -10.81 13.12
CA HIS A 457 -17.89 -10.83 11.81
C HIS A 457 -18.25 -12.12 11.04
N PRO A 458 -18.50 -12.14 9.72
CA PRO A 458 -18.95 -13.35 9.02
C PRO A 458 -17.96 -14.53 9.03
N TYR A 459 -16.66 -14.25 9.17
CA TYR A 459 -15.62 -15.26 9.32
C TYR A 459 -15.51 -15.70 10.78
N GLN A 460 -16.06 -16.85 11.16
CA GLN A 460 -16.04 -17.34 12.56
C GLN A 460 -15.42 -18.72 12.74
N SER A 461 -14.76 -19.27 11.72
CA SER A 461 -14.16 -20.61 11.80
C SER A 461 -12.91 -20.60 12.68
N ASN A 462 -12.84 -21.47 13.69
CA ASN A 462 -11.62 -21.74 14.47
C ASN A 462 -10.94 -20.50 15.08
N ILE A 463 -11.71 -19.51 15.53
CA ILE A 463 -11.16 -18.30 16.18
C ILE A 463 -10.51 -18.69 17.51
N PRO A 464 -9.23 -18.35 17.76
CA PRO A 464 -8.62 -18.57 19.07
C PRO A 464 -9.36 -17.78 20.14
N LYS A 465 -9.51 -18.37 21.33
CA LYS A 465 -10.23 -17.77 22.46
C LYS A 465 -9.72 -16.36 22.82
N LYS A 466 -8.40 -16.12 22.72
CA LYS A 466 -7.78 -14.80 22.91
C LYS A 466 -8.41 -13.69 22.05
N TYR A 467 -8.97 -14.05 20.89
CA TYR A 467 -9.47 -13.12 19.89
C TYR A 467 -10.99 -13.22 19.65
N SER A 468 -11.73 -13.98 20.48
CA SER A 468 -13.19 -14.14 20.31
C SER A 468 -13.96 -12.86 20.58
N GLU A 469 -13.51 -12.08 21.58
CA GLU A 469 -14.17 -10.85 22.03
C GLU A 469 -13.70 -9.59 21.29
N GLN A 470 -12.81 -9.73 20.30
CA GLN A 470 -12.30 -8.59 19.56
C GLN A 470 -13.37 -8.02 18.63
N ASN A 471 -13.47 -6.69 18.60
CA ASN A 471 -14.30 -6.00 17.61
C ASN A 471 -13.71 -6.22 16.21
N ARG A 472 -14.40 -7.06 15.43
CA ARG A 472 -13.95 -7.46 14.09
C ARG A 472 -14.91 -7.03 12.99
N TRP A 473 -16.14 -6.64 13.32
CA TRP A 473 -17.15 -6.22 12.35
C TRP A 473 -17.38 -4.71 12.43
N PHE A 474 -17.14 -4.02 11.31
CA PHE A 474 -17.22 -2.56 11.23
C PHE A 474 -18.17 -2.08 10.13
N ALA A 475 -18.62 -2.96 9.24
CA ALA A 475 -19.67 -2.60 8.29
C ALA A 475 -21.00 -2.38 9.02
N LEU A 476 -21.64 -1.26 8.72
CA LEU A 476 -22.92 -0.87 9.29
C LEU A 476 -24.06 -1.55 8.55
N ASP A 477 -25.14 -1.85 9.27
CA ASP A 477 -26.31 -2.50 8.68
C ASP A 477 -27.13 -1.52 7.83
N THR A 478 -27.65 -2.01 6.72
CA THR A 478 -28.49 -1.24 5.79
C THR A 478 -29.84 -1.91 5.56
N ASN A 479 -30.83 -1.13 5.10
CA ASN A 479 -32.12 -1.70 4.68
C ASN A 479 -32.05 -2.59 3.43
N LEU A 480 -30.88 -2.72 2.81
CA LEU A 480 -30.65 -3.54 1.62
C LEU A 480 -29.90 -4.84 1.95
N ASP A 481 -29.45 -5.00 3.19
CA ASP A 481 -28.69 -6.18 3.59
C ASP A 481 -29.55 -7.45 3.45
N PRO A 482 -29.03 -8.52 2.84
CA PRO A 482 -29.79 -9.76 2.72
C PRO A 482 -29.97 -10.41 4.10
N PRO A 483 -31.01 -11.25 4.25
CA PRO A 483 -31.20 -12.02 5.48
C PRO A 483 -29.95 -12.84 5.85
N ARG A 484 -29.65 -12.87 7.15
CA ARG A 484 -28.59 -13.71 7.74
C ARG A 484 -29.14 -15.13 7.99
N PRO A 485 -28.29 -16.18 8.10
CA PRO A 485 -26.83 -16.16 8.05
C PRO A 485 -26.29 -15.94 6.64
N TRP A 486 -25.15 -15.25 6.54
CA TRP A 486 -24.48 -15.04 5.28
C TRP A 486 -23.47 -16.14 4.98
N THR A 487 -23.27 -16.42 3.70
CA THR A 487 -22.21 -17.28 3.17
C THR A 487 -21.12 -16.43 2.53
N LEU A 488 -19.98 -17.03 2.18
CA LEU A 488 -18.89 -16.35 1.46
C LEU A 488 -19.33 -15.70 0.13
N LYS A 489 -20.40 -16.18 -0.50
CA LYS A 489 -20.93 -15.65 -1.77
C LYS A 489 -22.11 -14.69 -1.59
N THR A 490 -22.55 -14.44 -0.36
CA THR A 490 -23.65 -13.51 -0.12
C THR A 490 -23.25 -12.11 -0.57
N ASN A 491 -24.10 -11.49 -1.39
CA ASN A 491 -23.93 -10.13 -1.86
C ASN A 491 -24.13 -9.12 -0.72
N ILE A 492 -23.23 -8.15 -0.61
CA ILE A 492 -23.36 -6.99 0.27
C ILE A 492 -23.62 -5.80 -0.65
N PRO A 493 -24.88 -5.32 -0.77
CA PRO A 493 -25.22 -4.27 -1.71
C PRO A 493 -24.50 -2.97 -1.39
N VAL A 494 -24.44 -2.58 -0.12
CA VAL A 494 -23.85 -1.33 0.34
C VAL A 494 -22.80 -1.62 1.39
N PHE A 495 -21.60 -1.07 1.20
CA PHE A 495 -20.58 -1.06 2.21
C PHE A 495 -20.52 0.30 2.85
N SER A 496 -20.70 0.35 4.17
CA SER A 496 -20.63 1.60 4.93
C SER A 496 -19.89 1.42 6.25
N ILE A 497 -19.17 2.47 6.66
CA ILE A 497 -18.41 2.55 7.91
C ILE A 497 -18.60 3.95 8.51
N ALA A 498 -18.49 4.06 9.83
CA ALA A 498 -18.51 5.35 10.51
C ALA A 498 -17.31 5.56 11.42
N PHE A 499 -16.92 6.82 11.55
CA PHE A 499 -15.97 7.30 12.56
C PHE A 499 -16.72 8.22 13.52
N VAL A 500 -16.36 8.17 14.79
CA VAL A 500 -16.91 9.06 15.82
C VAL A 500 -15.80 9.91 16.45
N THR A 501 -16.12 11.18 16.73
CA THR A 501 -15.31 12.10 17.52
C THR A 501 -16.18 12.74 18.61
N GLY A 502 -15.54 13.37 19.59
CA GLY A 502 -16.23 14.00 20.73
C GLY A 502 -16.70 13.01 21.79
N LYS A 503 -17.45 13.53 22.76
CA LYS A 503 -18.08 12.78 23.85
C LYS A 503 -19.56 13.11 23.88
N GLU A 504 -20.36 12.21 24.41
CA GLU A 504 -21.79 12.43 24.60
C GLU A 504 -22.03 13.68 25.48
N PRO A 505 -23.04 14.53 25.18
CA PRO A 505 -23.99 14.45 24.06
C PRO A 505 -23.54 15.21 22.79
N LYS A 506 -22.26 15.55 22.67
CA LYS A 506 -21.67 16.37 21.59
C LYS A 506 -20.83 15.54 20.61
N ARG A 507 -21.24 14.30 20.33
CA ARG A 507 -20.53 13.46 19.36
C ARG A 507 -20.79 13.94 17.94
N ARG A 508 -19.81 13.71 17.07
CA ARG A 508 -19.95 13.89 15.63
C ARG A 508 -19.51 12.61 14.93
N TRP A 509 -20.24 12.22 13.91
CA TRP A 509 -19.88 11.09 13.06
C TRP A 509 -19.47 11.56 11.66
N LEU A 510 -18.52 10.83 11.08
CA LEU A 510 -18.27 10.81 9.64
C LEU A 510 -18.71 9.44 9.14
N LEU A 511 -19.72 9.43 8.28
CA LEU A 511 -20.21 8.25 7.59
C LEU A 511 -19.61 8.22 6.19
N TYR A 512 -19.04 7.08 5.81
CA TYR A 512 -18.71 6.76 4.43
C TYR A 512 -19.56 5.59 3.95
N ALA A 513 -20.10 5.67 2.74
CA ALA A 513 -20.84 4.58 2.11
C ALA A 513 -20.58 4.52 0.61
N HIS A 514 -20.53 3.32 0.05
CA HIS A 514 -20.53 3.08 -1.40
C HIS A 514 -21.30 1.82 -1.78
N SER A 515 -21.68 1.74 -3.04
CA SER A 515 -22.52 0.68 -3.59
C SER A 515 -21.84 0.10 -4.84
N PRO A 516 -21.13 -1.05 -4.76
CA PRO A 516 -20.21 -1.48 -5.83
C PRO A 516 -20.85 -1.65 -7.21
N LEU A 517 -22.09 -2.14 -7.25
CA LEU A 517 -22.74 -2.57 -8.48
C LEU A 517 -23.51 -1.44 -9.19
N GLU A 518 -24.09 -0.50 -8.45
CA GLU A 518 -25.00 0.53 -8.98
C GLU A 518 -25.13 1.72 -8.03
N ASN A 519 -25.64 2.85 -8.51
CA ASN A 519 -26.00 3.97 -7.64
C ASN A 519 -27.32 3.66 -6.94
N ARG A 520 -27.42 3.93 -5.63
CA ARG A 520 -28.64 3.71 -4.85
C ARG A 520 -29.07 4.98 -4.15
N ASN A 521 -30.37 5.24 -4.13
CA ASN A 521 -30.94 6.41 -3.46
C ASN A 521 -31.63 5.99 -2.16
N SER A 522 -31.70 6.91 -1.20
CA SER A 522 -32.46 6.72 0.04
C SER A 522 -32.13 5.43 0.83
N VAL A 523 -30.84 5.07 0.87
CA VAL A 523 -30.35 3.94 1.67
C VAL A 523 -30.41 4.32 3.15
N LYS A 524 -31.11 3.50 3.95
CA LYS A 524 -31.15 3.63 5.40
C LYS A 524 -29.98 2.88 6.02
N ILE A 525 -29.14 3.57 6.78
CA ILE A 525 -27.95 3.02 7.41
C ILE A 525 -28.04 3.19 8.93
N SER A 526 -27.86 2.09 9.66
CA SER A 526 -27.90 2.08 11.13
C SER A 526 -26.52 2.37 11.72
N ILE A 527 -26.40 3.47 12.46
CA ILE A 527 -25.15 3.88 13.10
C ILE A 527 -25.23 3.58 14.60
N PRO A 528 -24.35 2.69 15.12
CA PRO A 528 -24.31 2.37 16.54
C PRO A 528 -24.22 3.61 17.43
N ARG A 529 -25.06 3.64 18.47
CA ARG A 529 -25.19 4.74 19.45
C ARG A 529 -25.61 6.10 18.87
N PHE A 530 -26.14 6.15 17.65
CA PHE A 530 -26.77 7.34 17.07
C PHE A 530 -28.22 7.06 16.62
N GLY A 531 -28.42 6.08 15.74
CA GLY A 531 -29.71 5.80 15.10
C GLY A 531 -29.58 5.58 13.60
N VAL A 532 -30.69 5.67 12.88
CA VAL A 532 -30.74 5.46 11.42
C VAL A 532 -30.61 6.78 10.69
N VAL A 533 -29.84 6.80 9.60
CA VAL A 533 -29.79 7.91 8.62
C VAL A 533 -30.21 7.43 7.24
N THR A 534 -30.75 8.32 6.43
CA THR A 534 -31.09 8.05 5.03
C THR A 534 -30.19 8.87 4.13
N ILE A 535 -29.44 8.21 3.24
CA ILE A 535 -28.51 8.87 2.31
C ILE A 535 -28.54 8.22 0.92
N ASP A 536 -28.15 8.97 -0.10
CA ASP A 536 -27.83 8.40 -1.40
C ASP A 536 -26.42 7.80 -1.36
N THR A 537 -26.23 6.65 -2.00
CA THR A 537 -25.00 5.85 -1.97
C THR A 537 -24.58 5.53 -3.41
N PRO A 538 -23.70 6.34 -4.02
CA PRO A 538 -23.20 6.10 -5.36
C PRO A 538 -22.08 5.03 -5.40
N ARG A 539 -21.68 4.62 -6.60
CA ARG A 539 -20.60 3.61 -6.80
C ARG A 539 -19.24 4.12 -6.33
N GLU A 540 -18.92 5.38 -6.62
CA GLU A 540 -17.70 6.07 -6.17
C GLU A 540 -17.68 6.32 -4.65
N GLY A 541 -18.84 6.21 -4.02
CA GLY A 541 -19.05 6.46 -2.61
C GLY A 541 -19.22 7.93 -2.23
N THR A 542 -19.53 8.16 -0.96
CA THR A 542 -19.93 9.47 -0.45
C THR A 542 -19.61 9.61 1.03
N PHE A 543 -19.45 10.87 1.48
CA PHE A 543 -19.22 11.22 2.87
C PHE A 543 -20.32 12.11 3.41
N TYR A 544 -20.81 11.79 4.60
CA TYR A 544 -21.72 12.62 5.38
C TYR A 544 -21.17 12.86 6.78
N THR A 545 -21.33 14.07 7.28
CA THR A 545 -21.19 14.35 8.71
C THR A 545 -22.54 14.34 9.38
N ILE A 546 -22.55 13.90 10.63
CA ILE A 546 -23.75 13.80 11.46
C ILE A 546 -23.40 14.40 12.83
N ASP A 547 -24.21 15.35 13.27
CA ASP A 547 -24.08 15.96 14.59
C ASP A 547 -25.10 15.38 15.57
N GLU A 548 -24.65 14.96 16.76
CA GLU A 548 -25.50 14.28 17.74
C GLU A 548 -26.65 15.16 18.24
N GLN A 549 -26.35 16.41 18.58
CA GLN A 549 -27.28 17.30 19.25
C GLN A 549 -28.34 17.79 18.28
N THR A 550 -27.91 18.28 17.12
CA THR A 550 -28.80 18.86 16.13
C THR A 550 -29.45 17.82 15.22
N ARG A 551 -28.96 16.57 15.25
CA ARG A 551 -29.31 15.50 14.30
C ARG A 551 -29.09 15.88 12.84
N LYS A 552 -28.34 16.97 12.58
CA LYS A 552 -28.09 17.48 11.24
C LYS A 552 -27.17 16.53 10.49
N ILE A 553 -27.59 16.15 9.28
CA ILE A 553 -26.81 15.37 8.33
C ILE A 553 -26.33 16.33 7.24
N THR A 554 -25.03 16.33 6.95
CA THR A 554 -24.43 17.25 5.96
C THR A 554 -23.47 16.50 5.06
N HIS A 555 -23.71 16.56 3.75
CA HIS A 555 -22.82 16.00 2.74
C HIS A 555 -21.47 16.75 2.75
N VAL A 556 -20.36 16.02 2.78
CA VAL A 556 -19.02 16.60 2.99
C VAL A 556 -18.40 17.10 1.68
N LEU A 557 -18.66 16.44 0.56
CA LEU A 557 -18.04 16.76 -0.73
C LEU A 557 -19.12 16.99 -1.78
N SER A 558 -19.51 18.23 -2.07
CA SER A 558 -20.53 18.45 -3.10
C SER A 558 -20.11 17.82 -4.46
N PRO A 559 -21.03 17.26 -5.26
CA PRO A 559 -20.72 16.60 -6.54
C PRO A 559 -19.92 17.45 -7.55
N LYS A 560 -19.84 18.77 -7.35
CA LYS A 560 -19.12 19.72 -8.21
C LYS A 560 -17.64 19.88 -7.86
N GLN A 561 -17.21 19.57 -6.64
CA GLN A 561 -15.81 19.75 -6.21
C GLN A 561 -14.90 18.56 -6.57
N SER A 562 -15.46 17.39 -6.85
CA SER A 562 -14.67 16.18 -7.17
C SER A 562 -14.17 16.09 -8.62
N ARG A 563 -14.68 16.92 -9.55
CA ARG A 563 -14.37 16.82 -10.99
C ARG A 563 -13.41 17.87 -11.53
N LEU A 564 -13.13 18.93 -10.77
CA LEU A 564 -12.43 20.12 -11.31
C LEU A 564 -10.90 20.00 -11.42
N LYS A 565 -10.28 18.94 -10.86
CA LYS A 565 -8.83 18.70 -11.01
C LYS A 565 -8.46 17.48 -11.86
N SER A 566 -9.42 16.61 -12.19
CA SER A 566 -9.17 15.41 -13.00
C SER A 566 -9.17 15.64 -14.51
N SER A 567 -9.37 16.89 -14.95
CA SER A 567 -9.58 17.25 -16.36
C SER A 567 -8.72 18.44 -16.80
N ASN A 568 -7.44 18.45 -16.42
CA ASN A 568 -6.39 19.24 -17.09
C ASN A 568 -5.15 18.37 -17.31
#